data_AF-A0A9E1ZU93-F1
#
_entry.id   AF-A0A9E1ZU93-F1
#
_cell.length_a   1.000
_cell.length_b   1.000
_cell.length_c   1.000
_cell.angle_alpha   90.00
_cell.angle_beta   90.00
_cell.angle_gamma   90.00
#
_symmetry.space_group_name_H-M   'P 1'
#
loop_
_entity.id
_entity.type
_entity.pdbx_description
1 polymer ?
#
loop_
_entity_poly.entity_id
_entity_poly.type
_entity_poly.pdbx_seq_one_letter_code
_entity_poly.pdbx_strand_id
1 'polypeptide(L)'
;MTGVAEQIDPSGEIPLIDIGPYLRGEDGSLEAAAKELRHAQEEIGFYYLTNHGIAPELVAAAMDQVRQFHALPDDDKLALKVGENGPGYVPFKSTVYVTSPLADNSTRDLNANYRLVRERPADHPSVVAKRRFAGPNKWPSTELLPDFKRIMLEYFGQLEDLGRSLLPVYARALDLPKDYFDAMFTDPYWTTRNVHYPNVAPEKNQLAAGPHRDNGFITILPVSSIPALEVMTTDGDWIPAVHVKDSMLVNSGEFMNVWTNGRFIATPHRVLPPGQERHQIAFFYNPNWDVVSDPLPTCVGPDNPPRFKPMQYLEHYCNYVDGNYTRVLGGGTLDDDKY
;
A
#
# COMPACT_ATOMS: atom_id res chain seq x y z
N MET A 1 11.66 -19.85 31.42
CA MET A 1 10.43 -19.04 31.51
C MET A 1 9.78 -19.09 30.14
N THR A 2 8.51 -19.47 30.12
CA THR A 2 7.59 -19.65 28.98
C THR A 2 7.75 -18.53 27.94
N GLY A 3 8.08 -18.78 26.67
CA GLY A 3 7.36 -19.66 25.75
C GLY A 3 6.41 -18.79 24.91
N VAL A 4 6.95 -17.89 24.08
CA VAL A 4 6.18 -17.12 23.11
C VAL A 4 5.91 -18.07 21.95
N ALA A 5 4.69 -18.59 21.87
CA ALA A 5 4.22 -19.21 20.63
C ALA A 5 4.03 -18.07 19.62
N GLU A 6 5.06 -17.81 18.82
CA GLU A 6 4.97 -17.01 17.61
C GLU A 6 3.89 -17.65 16.72
N GLN A 7 2.83 -16.89 16.42
CA GLN A 7 1.90 -17.30 15.37
C GLN A 7 2.61 -17.11 14.03
N ILE A 8 3.39 -18.12 13.64
CA ILE A 8 3.97 -18.30 12.31
C ILE A 8 2.82 -18.47 11.33
N ASP A 9 2.97 -17.99 10.09
CA ASP A 9 2.08 -18.38 9.00
C ASP A 9 2.08 -19.91 8.89
N PRO A 10 0.99 -20.61 9.29
CA PRO A 10 1.05 -22.05 9.48
C PRO A 10 1.19 -22.81 8.16
N SER A 11 0.96 -22.16 7.00
CA SER A 11 1.28 -22.73 5.69
C SER A 11 2.76 -22.55 5.32
N GLY A 12 3.44 -21.58 5.91
CA GLY A 12 4.81 -21.19 5.54
C GLY A 12 4.89 -20.60 4.13
N GLU A 13 3.76 -20.18 3.56
CA GLU A 13 3.68 -19.78 2.16
C GLU A 13 4.08 -18.32 1.97
N ILE A 14 3.84 -17.42 2.93
CA ILE A 14 4.35 -16.03 2.85
C ILE A 14 5.58 -15.88 3.76
N PRO A 15 6.77 -15.55 3.22
CA PRO A 15 8.00 -15.42 3.99
C PRO A 15 7.89 -14.42 5.15
N LEU A 16 8.52 -14.78 6.27
CA LEU A 16 8.69 -13.91 7.43
C LEU A 16 10.12 -13.38 7.46
N ILE A 17 10.29 -12.07 7.55
CA ILE A 17 11.59 -11.40 7.60
C ILE A 17 11.69 -10.64 8.92
N ASP A 18 12.68 -11.00 9.74
CA ASP A 18 13.06 -10.24 10.94
C ASP A 18 14.03 -9.13 10.57
N ILE A 19 13.56 -7.89 10.57
CA ILE A 19 14.40 -6.72 10.22
C ILE A 19 15.17 -6.15 11.40
N GLY A 20 14.91 -6.63 12.62
CA GLY A 20 15.47 -6.13 13.86
C GLY A 20 17.00 -6.06 13.87
N PRO A 21 17.73 -7.15 13.50
CA PRO A 21 19.19 -7.12 13.43
C PRO A 21 19.75 -6.00 12.54
N TYR A 22 19.11 -5.77 11.40
CA TYR A 22 19.49 -4.70 10.47
C TYR A 22 19.24 -3.31 11.06
N LEU A 23 18.06 -3.08 11.67
CA LEU A 23 17.76 -1.80 12.29
C LEU A 23 18.67 -1.48 13.49
N ARG A 24 19.21 -2.51 14.16
CA ARG A 24 20.20 -2.35 15.24
C ARG A 24 21.64 -2.18 14.74
N GLY A 25 21.89 -2.30 13.43
CA GLY A 25 23.21 -2.15 12.83
C GLY A 25 24.15 -3.32 13.12
N GLU A 26 23.62 -4.53 13.30
CA GLU A 26 24.44 -5.73 13.51
C GLU A 26 25.27 -6.06 12.26
N ASP A 27 26.51 -6.53 12.43
CA ASP A 27 27.41 -6.81 11.31
C ASP A 27 26.82 -7.89 10.37
N GLY A 28 26.82 -7.62 9.06
CA GLY A 28 26.31 -8.53 8.04
C GLY A 28 24.79 -8.64 7.93
N SER A 29 24.03 -8.02 8.84
CA SER A 29 22.56 -8.08 8.89
C SER A 29 21.88 -7.49 7.65
N LEU A 30 22.45 -6.44 7.03
CA LEU A 30 21.94 -5.86 5.79
C LEU A 30 21.91 -6.89 4.65
N GLU A 31 23.00 -7.65 4.48
CA GLU A 31 23.10 -8.64 3.40
C GLU A 31 22.19 -9.86 3.68
N ALA A 32 22.04 -10.24 4.95
CA ALA A 32 21.09 -11.28 5.35
C ALA A 32 19.65 -10.88 5.04
N ALA A 33 19.22 -9.69 5.49
CA ALA A 33 17.88 -9.16 5.22
C ALA A 33 17.63 -8.99 3.71
N ALA A 34 18.64 -8.52 2.96
CA ALA A 34 18.55 -8.37 1.51
C ALA A 34 18.38 -9.70 0.78
N LYS A 35 19.04 -10.78 1.27
CA LYS A 35 18.88 -12.12 0.71
C LYS A 35 17.47 -12.67 0.93
N GLU A 36 16.93 -12.53 2.14
CA GLU A 36 15.55 -12.95 2.46
C GLU A 36 14.52 -12.14 1.67
N LEU A 37 14.70 -10.82 1.60
CA LEU A 37 13.84 -9.92 0.84
C LEU A 37 13.82 -10.29 -0.65
N ARG A 38 14.99 -10.56 -1.24
CA ARG A 38 15.09 -10.99 -2.63
C ARG A 38 14.29 -12.25 -2.89
N HIS A 39 14.45 -13.26 -2.04
CA HIS A 39 13.69 -14.52 -2.18
C HIS A 39 12.18 -14.26 -2.10
N ALA A 40 11.73 -13.49 -1.10
CA ALA A 40 10.31 -13.18 -0.97
C ALA A 40 9.75 -12.42 -2.19
N GLN A 41 10.50 -11.46 -2.73
CA GLN A 41 10.06 -10.62 -3.84
C GLN A 41 10.12 -11.31 -5.21
N GLU A 42 11.04 -12.27 -5.40
CA GLU A 42 11.17 -13.05 -6.65
C GLU A 42 10.21 -14.24 -6.71
N GLU A 43 9.80 -14.81 -5.56
CA GLU A 43 8.91 -15.98 -5.53
C GLU A 43 7.44 -15.62 -5.32
N ILE A 44 7.14 -14.64 -4.45
CA ILE A 44 5.75 -14.37 -4.03
C ILE A 44 5.38 -12.91 -4.12
N GLY A 45 6.31 -11.97 -3.99
CA GLY A 45 6.04 -10.52 -3.98
C GLY A 45 5.37 -10.00 -2.70
N PHE A 46 5.22 -10.84 -1.67
CA PHE A 46 4.73 -10.50 -0.33
C PHE A 46 5.66 -11.08 0.75
N TYR A 47 5.74 -10.40 1.89
CA TYR A 47 6.39 -10.90 3.11
C TYR A 47 5.80 -10.26 4.36
N TYR A 48 5.86 -10.99 5.47
CA TYR A 48 5.67 -10.43 6.80
C TYR A 48 6.98 -9.83 7.30
N LEU A 49 6.91 -8.66 7.91
CA LEU A 49 8.03 -7.95 8.49
C LEU A 49 7.84 -7.84 10.00
N THR A 50 8.75 -8.41 10.79
CA THR A 50 8.73 -8.37 12.26
C THR A 50 9.86 -7.51 12.80
N ASN A 51 9.77 -7.10 14.07
CA ASN A 51 10.75 -6.23 14.74
C ASN A 51 11.03 -4.92 13.98
N HIS A 52 10.01 -4.39 13.30
CA HIS A 52 10.06 -3.18 12.48
C HIS A 52 10.12 -1.86 13.29
N GLY A 53 10.05 -1.93 14.62
CA GLY A 53 10.26 -0.78 15.51
C GLY A 53 9.06 0.14 15.73
N ILE A 54 7.90 -0.13 15.11
CA ILE A 54 6.67 0.65 15.33
C ILE A 54 5.91 0.06 16.52
N ALA A 55 5.62 0.88 17.52
CA ALA A 55 4.96 0.46 18.75
C ALA A 55 3.54 -0.11 18.46
N PRO A 56 3.19 -1.32 18.97
CA PRO A 56 1.86 -1.90 18.80
C PRO A 56 0.72 -0.99 19.27
N GLU A 57 0.97 -0.18 20.30
CA GLU A 57 0.01 0.79 20.83
C GLU A 57 -0.33 1.88 19.82
N LEU A 58 0.65 2.33 19.02
CA LEU A 58 0.43 3.33 17.98
C LEU A 58 -0.33 2.74 16.80
N VAL A 59 -0.04 1.48 16.43
CA VAL A 59 -0.81 0.75 15.40
C VAL A 59 -2.26 0.61 15.83
N ALA A 60 -2.50 0.20 17.08
CA ALA A 60 -3.84 0.05 17.64
C ALA A 60 -4.57 1.40 17.71
N ALA A 61 -3.89 2.47 18.14
CA ALA A 61 -4.45 3.81 18.19
C ALA A 61 -4.85 4.32 16.80
N ALA A 62 -4.00 4.14 15.78
CA ALA A 62 -4.31 4.53 14.40
C ALA A 62 -5.49 3.72 13.83
N MET A 63 -5.53 2.41 14.07
CA MET A 63 -6.67 1.57 13.66
C MET A 63 -7.98 2.00 14.34
N ASP A 64 -7.93 2.39 15.61
CA ASP A 64 -9.11 2.91 16.31
C ASP A 64 -9.57 4.27 15.74
N GLN A 65 -8.64 5.16 15.37
CA GLN A 65 -8.99 6.41 14.68
C GLN A 65 -9.70 6.15 13.34
N VAL A 66 -9.26 5.15 12.57
CA VAL A 66 -9.95 4.74 11.33
C VAL A 66 -11.36 4.22 11.62
N ARG A 67 -11.53 3.39 12.66
CA ARG A 67 -12.85 2.90 13.09
C ARG A 67 -13.76 4.06 13.50
N GLN A 68 -13.27 5.00 14.31
CA GLN A 68 -14.04 6.17 14.74
C GLN A 68 -14.45 7.06 13.56
N PHE A 69 -13.55 7.27 12.59
CA PHE A 69 -13.87 8.02 11.37
C PHE A 69 -15.01 7.38 10.58
N HIS A 70 -14.97 6.06 10.36
CA HIS A 70 -16.02 5.39 9.59
C HIS A 70 -17.35 5.28 10.34
N ALA A 71 -17.33 5.41 11.66
CA ALA A 71 -18.50 5.50 12.52
C ALA A 71 -19.16 6.89 12.55
N LEU A 72 -18.53 7.93 11.99
CA LEU A 72 -19.15 9.24 11.84
C LEU A 72 -20.42 9.18 10.97
N PRO A 73 -21.38 10.10 11.17
CA PRO A 73 -22.50 10.31 10.25
C PRO A 73 -22.03 10.45 8.80
N ASP A 74 -22.87 9.98 7.87
CA ASP A 74 -22.52 10.01 6.44
C ASP A 74 -22.29 11.43 5.92
N ASP A 75 -23.07 12.41 6.39
CA ASP A 75 -22.90 13.82 6.00
C ASP A 75 -21.51 14.36 6.38
N ASP A 76 -20.99 13.99 7.56
CA ASP A 76 -19.66 14.43 8.02
C ASP A 76 -18.55 13.80 7.18
N LYS A 77 -18.68 12.51 6.81
CA LYS A 77 -17.72 11.83 5.92
C LYS A 77 -17.80 12.39 4.50
N LEU A 78 -19.01 12.67 3.99
CA LEU A 78 -19.24 13.22 2.66
C LEU A 78 -18.76 14.67 2.52
N ALA A 79 -18.78 15.46 3.59
CA ALA A 79 -18.15 16.79 3.61
C ALA A 79 -16.64 16.72 3.31
N LEU A 80 -16.01 15.58 3.59
CA LEU A 80 -14.59 15.31 3.33
C LEU A 80 -14.37 14.48 2.05
N LYS A 81 -15.39 14.31 1.20
CA LYS A 81 -15.32 13.50 -0.03
C LYS A 81 -14.10 13.87 -0.88
N VAL A 82 -13.47 12.86 -1.46
CA VAL A 82 -12.36 13.03 -2.42
C VAL A 82 -12.77 14.02 -3.52
N GLY A 83 -11.82 14.86 -3.93
CA GLY A 83 -11.97 15.75 -5.08
C GLY A 83 -10.84 15.54 -6.09
N GLU A 84 -10.75 16.43 -7.08
CA GLU A 84 -9.76 16.35 -8.17
C GLU A 84 -8.30 16.26 -7.70
N ASN A 85 -7.99 16.80 -6.51
CA ASN A 85 -6.63 16.85 -5.95
C ASN A 85 -6.18 15.58 -5.21
N GLY A 86 -7.01 14.54 -5.09
CA GLY A 86 -6.56 13.22 -4.61
C GLY A 86 -7.01 12.77 -3.22
N PRO A 87 -6.78 13.49 -2.10
CA PRO A 87 -7.15 13.01 -0.77
C PRO A 87 -8.62 13.28 -0.42
N GLY A 88 -9.15 12.47 0.50
CA GLY A 88 -10.51 12.59 1.03
C GLY A 88 -11.24 11.25 1.13
N TYR A 89 -12.53 11.33 1.48
CA TYR A 89 -13.40 10.18 1.63
C TYR A 89 -13.89 9.63 0.28
N VAL A 90 -13.70 8.33 0.09
CA VAL A 90 -14.20 7.55 -1.04
C VAL A 90 -15.38 6.72 -0.51
N PRO A 91 -16.63 7.06 -0.90
CA PRO A 91 -17.83 6.42 -0.37
C PRO A 91 -17.90 4.93 -0.64
N PHE A 92 -18.79 4.25 0.07
CA PHE A 92 -19.06 2.83 -0.13
C PHE A 92 -19.45 2.51 -1.59
N LYS A 93 -18.95 1.39 -2.14
CA LYS A 93 -19.20 0.98 -3.53
C LYS A 93 -18.80 2.03 -4.58
N SER A 94 -17.63 2.64 -4.39
CA SER A 94 -17.08 3.66 -5.31
C SER A 94 -15.90 3.19 -6.17
N THR A 95 -15.44 1.95 -6.01
CA THR A 95 -14.29 1.42 -6.77
C THR A 95 -14.70 0.21 -7.58
N VAL A 96 -14.21 0.16 -8.82
CA VAL A 96 -14.26 -1.01 -9.71
C VAL A 96 -12.88 -1.10 -10.36
N TYR A 97 -12.12 -2.16 -10.09
CA TYR A 97 -10.79 -2.35 -10.68
C TYR A 97 -10.87 -2.82 -12.14
N VAL A 98 -11.46 -2.00 -13.03
CA VAL A 98 -11.68 -2.36 -14.44
C VAL A 98 -10.39 -2.54 -15.23
N THR A 99 -9.27 -1.92 -14.80
CA THR A 99 -7.99 -2.08 -15.50
C THR A 99 -7.28 -3.36 -15.10
N SER A 100 -7.77 -4.08 -14.10
CA SER A 100 -7.19 -5.34 -13.67
C SER A 100 -7.50 -6.44 -14.70
N PRO A 101 -6.50 -7.06 -15.32
CA PRO A 101 -6.73 -8.18 -16.26
C PRO A 101 -7.05 -9.49 -15.52
N LEU A 102 -7.11 -9.48 -14.19
CA LEU A 102 -7.16 -10.67 -13.33
C LEU A 102 -8.57 -11.24 -13.19
N ALA A 103 -9.59 -10.42 -13.41
CA ALA A 103 -10.99 -10.82 -13.35
C ALA A 103 -11.86 -9.84 -14.16
N ASP A 104 -13.02 -10.30 -14.61
CA ASP A 104 -14.07 -9.42 -15.12
C ASP A 104 -14.72 -8.69 -13.93
N ASN A 105 -14.07 -7.61 -13.50
CA ASN A 105 -14.54 -6.75 -12.40
C ASN A 105 -15.71 -5.89 -12.90
N SER A 106 -16.91 -6.47 -12.88
CA SER A 106 -18.17 -5.80 -13.27
C SER A 106 -18.99 -5.31 -12.07
N THR A 107 -18.58 -5.63 -10.84
CA THR A 107 -19.27 -5.22 -9.62
C THR A 107 -18.42 -4.24 -8.80
N ARG A 108 -19.09 -3.28 -8.15
CA ARG A 108 -18.44 -2.34 -7.23
C ARG A 108 -18.00 -3.05 -5.95
N ASP A 109 -16.79 -2.75 -5.52
CA ASP A 109 -16.18 -3.33 -4.33
C ASP A 109 -16.96 -2.95 -3.05
N LEU A 110 -17.08 -3.90 -2.12
CA LEU A 110 -17.75 -3.69 -0.83
C LEU A 110 -16.83 -3.01 0.20
N ASN A 111 -16.29 -1.84 -0.15
CA ASN A 111 -15.54 -1.00 0.78
C ASN A 111 -15.83 0.48 0.62
N ALA A 112 -15.58 1.23 1.70
CA ALA A 112 -15.36 2.66 1.69
C ALA A 112 -13.93 2.92 2.19
N ASN A 113 -13.31 4.04 1.81
CA ASN A 113 -11.98 4.37 2.33
C ASN A 113 -11.76 5.87 2.51
N TYR A 114 -10.82 6.23 3.37
CA TYR A 114 -10.35 7.59 3.54
C TYR A 114 -8.91 7.70 3.07
N ARG A 115 -8.67 8.47 2.00
CA ARG A 115 -7.35 8.65 1.41
C ARG A 115 -6.65 9.86 2.03
N LEU A 116 -5.48 9.62 2.61
CA LEU A 116 -4.57 10.66 3.08
C LEU A 116 -3.28 10.59 2.28
N VAL A 117 -2.62 11.73 2.10
CA VAL A 117 -1.33 11.87 1.40
C VAL A 117 -0.32 12.58 2.31
N ARG A 118 0.96 12.51 1.95
CA ARG A 118 2.03 13.22 2.66
C ARG A 118 1.73 14.71 2.80
N GLU A 119 1.64 15.18 4.05
CA GLU A 119 1.49 16.61 4.36
C GLU A 119 2.69 17.39 3.83
N ARG A 120 2.40 18.52 3.18
CA ARG A 120 3.41 19.42 2.63
C ARG A 120 3.06 20.86 3.02
N PRO A 121 4.06 21.70 3.32
CA PRO A 121 3.79 23.10 3.64
C PRO A 121 3.20 23.82 2.43
N ALA A 122 2.48 24.92 2.68
CA ALA A 122 1.72 25.63 1.65
C ALA A 122 2.59 26.21 0.53
N ASP A 123 3.87 26.48 0.80
CA ASP A 123 4.87 26.98 -0.13
C ASP A 123 5.63 25.88 -0.88
N HIS A 124 5.34 24.60 -0.59
CA HIS A 124 5.96 23.48 -1.29
C HIS A 124 5.67 23.54 -2.81
N PRO A 125 6.66 23.32 -3.69
CA PRO A 125 6.46 23.44 -5.15
C PRO A 125 5.27 22.65 -5.69
N SER A 126 5.10 21.40 -5.26
CA SER A 126 3.95 20.55 -5.64
C SER A 126 2.59 21.12 -5.19
N VAL A 127 2.52 21.81 -4.05
CA VAL A 127 1.28 22.43 -3.54
C VAL A 127 0.98 23.71 -4.31
N VAL A 128 1.98 24.58 -4.50
CA VAL A 128 1.86 25.82 -5.27
C VAL A 128 1.45 25.54 -6.71
N ALA A 129 2.05 24.52 -7.34
CA ALA A 129 1.72 24.09 -8.70
C ALA A 129 0.38 23.34 -8.79
N LYS A 130 -0.32 23.11 -7.66
CA LYS A 130 -1.53 22.29 -7.58
C LYS A 130 -1.36 20.93 -8.26
N ARG A 131 -0.19 20.30 -8.04
CA ARG A 131 0.09 18.97 -8.57
C ARG A 131 -0.93 18.00 -8.00
N ARG A 132 -1.53 17.18 -8.87
CA ARG A 132 -2.49 16.14 -8.47
C ARG A 132 -1.88 15.27 -7.37
N PHE A 133 -2.68 14.91 -6.38
CA PHE A 133 -2.30 14.09 -5.22
C PHE A 133 -1.31 14.73 -4.22
N ALA A 134 -0.89 15.98 -4.42
CA ALA A 134 0.02 16.66 -3.50
C ALA A 134 -0.66 17.18 -2.21
N GLY A 135 -1.99 17.07 -2.12
CA GLY A 135 -2.78 17.60 -1.02
C GLY A 135 -3.27 19.04 -1.27
N PRO A 136 -3.68 19.76 -0.21
CA PRO A 136 -3.65 19.36 1.20
C PRO A 136 -4.65 18.23 1.51
N ASN A 137 -4.43 17.52 2.61
CA ASN A 137 -5.45 16.61 3.14
C ASN A 137 -6.67 17.40 3.63
N LYS A 138 -7.85 16.81 3.45
CA LYS A 138 -9.04 17.19 4.21
C LYS A 138 -8.94 16.49 5.55
N TRP A 139 -9.27 17.15 6.66
CA TRP A 139 -9.24 16.55 8.00
C TRP A 139 -10.61 16.69 8.65
N PRO A 140 -11.10 15.68 9.39
CA PRO A 140 -12.26 15.88 10.26
C PRO A 140 -11.96 16.99 11.28
N SER A 141 -12.99 17.71 11.69
CA SER A 141 -12.84 18.75 12.70
C SER A 141 -12.36 18.13 14.02
N THR A 142 -11.62 18.91 14.82
CA THR A 142 -11.21 18.50 16.16
C THR A 142 -12.38 18.37 17.13
N GLU A 143 -13.57 18.88 16.77
CA GLU A 143 -14.79 18.66 17.54
C GLU A 143 -15.35 17.25 17.30
N LEU A 144 -15.28 16.74 16.06
CA LEU A 144 -15.73 15.40 15.71
C LEU A 144 -14.70 14.34 16.14
N LEU A 145 -13.43 14.57 15.82
CA LEU A 145 -12.34 13.64 16.12
C LEU A 145 -11.09 14.41 16.59
N PRO A 146 -10.97 14.69 17.90
CA PRO A 146 -9.90 15.53 18.45
C PRO A 146 -8.48 15.05 18.14
N ASP A 147 -8.29 13.72 18.15
CA ASP A 147 -6.95 13.10 18.06
C ASP A 147 -6.61 12.57 16.67
N PHE A 148 -7.56 12.53 15.73
CA PHE A 148 -7.40 11.84 14.46
C PHE A 148 -6.18 12.34 13.68
N LYS A 149 -6.11 13.66 13.42
CA LYS A 149 -4.98 14.20 12.64
C LYS A 149 -3.64 13.91 13.30
N ARG A 150 -3.53 14.09 14.62
CA ARG A 150 -2.28 13.91 15.36
C ARG A 150 -1.80 12.45 15.31
N ILE A 151 -2.67 11.51 15.68
CA ILE A 151 -2.33 10.09 15.73
C ILE A 151 -2.04 9.54 14.33
N MET A 152 -2.85 9.90 13.32
CA MET A 152 -2.63 9.44 11.95
C MET A 152 -1.30 9.95 11.39
N LEU A 153 -0.94 11.22 11.61
CA LEU A 153 0.36 11.76 11.17
C LEU A 153 1.54 11.16 11.93
N GLU A 154 1.40 10.90 13.24
CA GLU A 154 2.42 10.21 14.03
C GLU A 154 2.68 8.80 13.49
N TYR A 155 1.61 8.03 13.23
CA TYR A 155 1.72 6.68 12.68
C TYR A 155 2.29 6.66 11.26
N PHE A 156 1.85 7.55 10.38
CA PHE A 156 2.37 7.62 9.02
C PHE A 156 3.80 8.14 8.94
N GLY A 157 4.24 8.98 9.89
CA GLY A 157 5.64 9.35 10.06
C GLY A 157 6.52 8.13 10.34
N GLN A 158 6.09 7.26 11.27
CA GLN A 158 6.80 6.00 11.57
C GLN A 158 6.84 5.05 10.38
N LEU A 159 5.77 4.98 9.58
CA LEU A 159 5.75 4.19 8.34
C LEU A 159 6.64 4.78 7.24
N GLU A 160 6.72 6.11 7.13
CA GLU A 160 7.67 6.79 6.22
C GLU A 160 9.11 6.49 6.62
N ASP A 161 9.44 6.55 7.92
CA ASP A 161 10.77 6.23 8.43
C ASP A 161 11.12 4.75 8.22
N LEU A 162 10.18 3.84 8.44
CA LEU A 162 10.33 2.42 8.12
C LEU A 162 10.58 2.22 6.61
N GLY A 163 9.75 2.82 5.75
CA GLY A 163 9.92 2.77 4.30
C GLY A 163 11.31 3.25 3.86
N ARG A 164 11.80 4.36 4.43
CA ARG A 164 13.16 4.87 4.19
C ARG A 164 14.23 3.89 4.65
N SER A 165 14.06 3.28 5.83
CA SER A 165 15.02 2.32 6.39
C SER A 165 15.17 1.05 5.54
N LEU A 166 14.12 0.67 4.79
CA LEU A 166 14.13 -0.50 3.92
C LEU A 166 14.80 -0.25 2.57
N LEU A 167 14.98 1.00 2.14
CA LEU A 167 15.59 1.32 0.82
C LEU A 167 16.96 0.65 0.61
N PRO A 168 17.90 0.65 1.58
CA PRO A 168 19.16 -0.06 1.43
C PRO A 168 18.99 -1.57 1.28
N VAL A 169 18.02 -2.16 1.98
CA VAL A 169 17.73 -3.60 1.91
C VAL A 169 17.23 -3.97 0.51
N TYR A 170 16.30 -3.18 -0.05
CA TYR A 170 15.83 -3.33 -1.43
C TYR A 170 16.97 -3.14 -2.44
N ALA A 171 17.83 -2.14 -2.24
CA ALA A 171 18.95 -1.91 -3.15
C ALA A 171 19.93 -3.10 -3.16
N ARG A 172 20.31 -3.61 -1.98
CA ARG A 172 21.16 -4.80 -1.87
C ARG A 172 20.48 -6.06 -2.41
N ALA A 173 19.17 -6.20 -2.21
CA ALA A 173 18.36 -7.29 -2.78
C ALA A 173 18.26 -7.24 -4.32
N LEU A 174 18.62 -6.12 -4.93
CA LEU A 174 18.68 -5.92 -6.39
C LEU A 174 20.12 -5.88 -6.92
N ASP A 175 21.12 -6.26 -6.11
CA ASP A 175 22.55 -6.23 -6.44
C ASP A 175 23.09 -4.81 -6.69
N LEU A 176 22.44 -3.79 -6.13
CA LEU A 176 22.82 -2.38 -6.26
C LEU A 176 23.61 -1.90 -5.03
N PRO A 177 24.31 -0.75 -5.12
CA PRO A 177 24.85 -0.05 -3.96
C PRO A 177 23.75 0.28 -2.95
N LYS A 178 24.05 0.22 -1.65
CA LYS A 178 23.05 0.39 -0.57
C LYS A 178 22.34 1.76 -0.59
N ASP A 179 22.94 2.77 -1.20
CA ASP A 179 22.51 4.17 -1.29
C ASP A 179 21.85 4.50 -2.64
N TYR A 180 21.64 3.50 -3.50
CA TYR A 180 21.15 3.69 -4.87
C TYR A 180 19.83 4.48 -4.94
N PHE A 181 18.91 4.25 -3.99
CA PHE A 181 17.59 4.88 -3.98
C PHE A 181 17.56 6.24 -3.27
N ASP A 182 18.62 6.67 -2.58
CA ASP A 182 18.58 7.83 -1.67
C ASP A 182 18.09 9.11 -2.36
N ALA A 183 18.63 9.42 -3.55
CA ALA A 183 18.26 10.61 -4.31
C ALA A 183 16.80 10.58 -4.80
N MET A 184 16.26 9.38 -5.00
CA MET A 184 14.93 9.13 -5.57
C MET A 184 13.81 9.24 -4.53
N PHE A 185 14.15 9.29 -3.24
CA PHE A 185 13.21 9.35 -2.11
C PHE A 185 13.51 10.56 -1.19
N THR A 186 13.98 11.67 -1.76
CA THR A 186 14.26 12.92 -1.00
C THR A 186 12.98 13.71 -0.65
N ASP A 187 11.96 13.64 -1.49
CA ASP A 187 10.58 14.08 -1.24
C ASP A 187 9.63 12.94 -1.64
N PRO A 188 9.61 11.83 -0.88
CA PRO A 188 8.87 10.65 -1.26
C PRO A 188 7.38 10.97 -1.33
N TYR A 189 6.68 10.35 -2.25
CA TYR A 189 5.23 10.34 -2.21
C TYR A 189 4.76 9.15 -1.40
N TRP A 190 3.89 9.41 -0.43
CA TRP A 190 3.06 8.35 0.11
C TRP A 190 1.60 8.79 0.15
N THR A 191 0.75 7.78 0.00
CA THR A 191 -0.69 7.89 0.17
C THR A 191 -1.16 6.70 0.99
N THR A 192 -2.36 6.79 1.52
CA THR A 192 -2.95 5.72 2.30
C THR A 192 -4.33 5.36 1.79
N ARG A 193 -4.78 4.14 2.11
CA ARG A 193 -6.18 3.79 2.11
C ARG A 193 -6.54 3.33 3.51
N ASN A 194 -7.34 4.15 4.20
CA ASN A 194 -7.89 3.83 5.51
C ASN A 194 -9.30 3.26 5.30
N VAL A 195 -9.39 1.94 5.21
CA VAL A 195 -10.53 1.21 4.63
C VAL A 195 -11.48 0.71 5.71
N HIS A 196 -12.77 0.76 5.40
CA HIS A 196 -13.84 0.09 6.11
C HIS A 196 -14.57 -0.87 5.17
N TYR A 197 -14.65 -2.13 5.59
CA TYR A 197 -15.42 -3.20 4.98
C TYR A 197 -16.62 -3.49 5.90
N PRO A 198 -17.84 -3.06 5.53
CA PRO A 198 -19.01 -3.25 6.37
C PRO A 198 -19.47 -4.71 6.37
N ASN A 199 -20.20 -5.10 7.42
CA ASN A 199 -20.87 -6.40 7.45
C ASN A 199 -22.14 -6.37 6.59
N VAL A 200 -22.00 -6.66 5.30
CA VAL A 200 -23.10 -6.70 4.33
C VAL A 200 -23.10 -8.01 3.58
N ALA A 201 -24.29 -8.48 3.20
CA ALA A 201 -24.43 -9.66 2.35
C ALA A 201 -23.90 -9.33 0.94
N PRO A 202 -22.88 -10.06 0.43
CA PRO A 202 -22.37 -9.84 -0.91
C PRO A 202 -23.34 -10.39 -1.96
N GLU A 203 -23.38 -9.76 -3.12
CA GLU A 203 -23.96 -10.36 -4.33
C GLU A 203 -23.09 -11.54 -4.78
N LYS A 204 -23.61 -12.38 -5.70
CA LYS A 204 -22.86 -13.53 -6.21
C LYS A 204 -21.53 -13.06 -6.83
N ASN A 205 -20.43 -13.65 -6.38
CA ASN A 205 -19.05 -13.32 -6.80
C ASN A 205 -18.58 -11.89 -6.49
N GLN A 206 -19.33 -11.13 -5.68
CA GLN A 206 -18.92 -9.79 -5.27
C GLN A 206 -17.86 -9.87 -4.17
N LEU A 207 -16.81 -9.05 -4.32
CA LEU A 207 -15.68 -8.99 -3.40
C LEU A 207 -15.68 -7.69 -2.59
N ALA A 208 -15.02 -7.73 -1.44
CA ALA A 208 -14.76 -6.55 -0.62
C ALA A 208 -13.70 -5.65 -1.27
N ALA A 209 -12.73 -6.27 -1.96
CA ALA A 209 -11.88 -5.63 -2.96
C ALA A 209 -11.53 -6.67 -4.03
N GLY A 210 -11.80 -6.35 -5.29
CA GLY A 210 -11.51 -7.23 -6.43
C GLY A 210 -10.01 -7.55 -6.59
N PRO A 211 -9.64 -8.59 -7.36
CA PRO A 211 -8.25 -8.91 -7.66
C PRO A 211 -7.55 -7.74 -8.34
N HIS A 212 -6.47 -7.27 -7.74
CA HIS A 212 -5.67 -6.16 -8.27
C HIS A 212 -4.20 -6.30 -7.85
N ARG A 213 -3.36 -5.47 -8.44
CA ARG A 213 -2.00 -5.22 -8.00
C ARG A 213 -1.93 -3.80 -7.47
N ASP A 214 -1.10 -3.57 -6.47
CA ASP A 214 -0.80 -2.22 -6.05
C ASP A 214 0.09 -1.55 -7.09
N ASN A 215 -0.11 -0.25 -7.30
CA ASN A 215 0.56 0.46 -8.39
C ASN A 215 2.00 0.91 -8.05
N GLY A 216 2.31 1.03 -6.75
CA GLY A 216 3.46 1.78 -6.25
C GLY A 216 4.81 1.08 -6.24
N PHE A 217 5.71 1.59 -5.40
CA PHE A 217 6.97 0.94 -5.09
C PHE A 217 6.75 -0.19 -4.07
N ILE A 218 6.34 0.14 -2.85
CA ILE A 218 5.91 -0.86 -1.84
C ILE A 218 4.63 -0.42 -1.11
N THR A 219 3.87 -1.39 -0.63
CA THR A 219 2.75 -1.17 0.29
C THR A 219 3.07 -1.83 1.63
N ILE A 220 2.80 -1.12 2.73
CA ILE A 220 2.97 -1.60 4.10
C ILE A 220 1.61 -1.56 4.78
N LEU A 221 1.19 -2.67 5.40
CA LEU A 221 -0.08 -2.72 6.12
C LEU A 221 0.00 -3.58 7.40
N PRO A 222 -0.62 -3.15 8.51
CA PRO A 222 -0.82 -4.03 9.66
C PRO A 222 -1.78 -5.14 9.29
N VAL A 223 -1.50 -6.37 9.70
CA VAL A 223 -2.35 -7.50 9.34
C VAL A 223 -3.55 -7.57 10.26
N SER A 224 -4.76 -7.42 9.71
CA SER A 224 -6.00 -7.60 10.46
C SER A 224 -6.12 -9.03 11.02
N SER A 225 -6.56 -9.16 12.26
CA SER A 225 -6.93 -10.47 12.86
C SER A 225 -8.22 -11.06 12.25
N ILE A 226 -8.99 -10.24 11.55
CA ILE A 226 -10.16 -10.67 10.77
C ILE A 226 -9.68 -11.12 9.37
N PRO A 227 -9.76 -12.42 9.04
CA PRO A 227 -9.30 -12.96 7.77
C PRO A 227 -10.21 -12.51 6.63
N ALA A 228 -9.61 -12.12 5.51
CA ALA A 228 -10.32 -11.72 4.29
C ALA A 228 -9.36 -11.50 3.11
N LEU A 229 -8.13 -11.06 3.40
CA LEU A 229 -7.10 -10.81 2.39
C LEU A 229 -6.55 -12.13 1.87
N GLU A 230 -6.51 -12.27 0.55
CA GLU A 230 -5.86 -13.37 -0.15
C GLU A 230 -4.83 -12.84 -1.15
N VAL A 231 -3.73 -13.58 -1.27
CA VAL A 231 -2.60 -13.32 -2.17
C VAL A 231 -2.57 -14.43 -3.22
N MET A 232 -2.26 -14.10 -4.46
CA MET A 232 -2.15 -15.08 -5.53
C MET A 232 -0.71 -15.59 -5.64
N THR A 233 -0.51 -16.90 -5.59
CA THR A 233 0.78 -17.54 -5.83
C THR A 233 1.17 -17.48 -7.32
N THR A 234 2.42 -17.78 -7.64
CA THR A 234 2.90 -17.86 -9.03
C THR A 234 2.21 -18.96 -9.84
N ASP A 235 1.70 -20.00 -9.17
CA ASP A 235 0.92 -21.08 -9.78
C ASP A 235 -0.55 -20.70 -10.04
N GLY A 236 -0.97 -19.53 -9.54
CA GLY A 236 -2.31 -18.97 -9.73
C GLY A 236 -3.32 -19.31 -8.63
N ASP A 237 -2.88 -19.98 -7.57
CA ASP A 237 -3.72 -20.29 -6.41
C ASP A 237 -3.86 -19.09 -5.48
N TRP A 238 -5.01 -18.97 -4.81
CA TRP A 238 -5.26 -17.93 -3.82
C TRP A 238 -5.02 -18.47 -2.42
N ILE A 239 -4.08 -17.86 -1.70
CA ILE A 239 -3.72 -18.23 -0.33
C ILE A 239 -4.09 -17.12 0.65
N PRO A 240 -4.54 -17.45 1.88
CA PRO A 240 -4.90 -16.44 2.86
C PRO A 240 -3.67 -15.72 3.42
N ALA A 241 -3.71 -14.40 3.51
CA ALA A 241 -2.74 -13.64 4.32
C ALA A 241 -3.17 -13.70 5.79
N VAL A 242 -2.66 -14.69 6.51
CA VAL A 242 -2.99 -14.95 7.92
C VAL A 242 -2.43 -13.87 8.86
N HIS A 243 -3.07 -13.70 10.02
CA HIS A 243 -2.60 -12.75 11.02
C HIS A 243 -1.32 -13.26 11.71
N VAL A 244 -0.23 -12.52 11.54
CA VAL A 244 1.03 -12.70 12.28
C VAL A 244 1.16 -11.54 13.28
N LYS A 245 1.19 -11.87 14.57
CA LYS A 245 1.25 -10.90 15.66
C LYS A 245 2.49 -9.99 15.54
N ASP A 246 2.31 -8.69 15.82
CA ASP A 246 3.37 -7.66 15.81
C ASP A 246 4.17 -7.61 14.49
N SER A 247 3.50 -7.91 13.37
CA SER A 247 4.08 -7.83 12.04
C SER A 247 3.35 -6.83 11.14
N MET A 248 4.05 -6.40 10.09
CA MET A 248 3.46 -5.72 8.94
C MET A 248 3.54 -6.64 7.74
N LEU A 249 2.47 -6.73 6.96
CA LEU A 249 2.53 -7.35 5.64
C LEU A 249 2.99 -6.30 4.63
N VAL A 250 3.95 -6.67 3.79
CA VAL A 250 4.58 -5.79 2.81
C VAL A 250 4.60 -6.45 1.44
N ASN A 251 4.28 -5.70 0.39
CA ASN A 251 4.36 -6.15 -0.99
C ASN A 251 4.94 -5.11 -1.93
N SER A 252 5.51 -5.57 -3.04
CA SER A 252 5.89 -4.70 -4.16
C SER A 252 4.67 -4.33 -5.00
N GLY A 253 4.72 -3.13 -5.59
CA GLY A 253 3.74 -2.68 -6.57
C GLY A 253 4.24 -2.71 -8.02
N GLU A 254 3.37 -2.34 -8.95
CA GLU A 254 3.62 -2.34 -10.39
C GLU A 254 4.78 -1.45 -10.80
N PHE A 255 4.96 -0.29 -10.16
CA PHE A 255 6.10 0.58 -10.44
C PHE A 255 7.42 -0.14 -10.14
N MET A 256 7.52 -0.84 -9.00
CA MET A 256 8.69 -1.68 -8.68
C MET A 256 8.86 -2.83 -9.68
N ASN A 257 7.77 -3.48 -10.10
CA ASN A 257 7.83 -4.55 -11.10
C ASN A 257 8.39 -4.06 -12.44
N VAL A 258 7.90 -2.92 -12.93
CA VAL A 258 8.40 -2.26 -14.15
C VAL A 258 9.87 -1.89 -13.98
N TRP A 259 10.21 -1.26 -12.86
CA TRP A 259 11.57 -0.78 -12.58
C TRP A 259 12.59 -1.93 -12.51
N THR A 260 12.17 -3.08 -12.00
CA THR A 260 13.00 -4.29 -11.89
C THR A 260 12.87 -5.22 -13.10
N ASN A 261 12.29 -4.75 -14.21
CA ASN A 261 12.07 -5.54 -15.43
C ASN A 261 11.31 -6.87 -15.19
N GLY A 262 10.44 -6.89 -14.19
CA GLY A 262 9.65 -8.06 -13.80
C GLY A 262 10.33 -9.00 -12.82
N ARG A 263 11.52 -8.66 -12.32
CA ARG A 263 12.27 -9.47 -11.34
C ARG A 263 11.57 -9.52 -9.99
N PHE A 264 11.13 -8.38 -9.45
CA PHE A 264 10.29 -8.36 -8.26
C PHE A 264 8.82 -8.37 -8.65
N ILE A 265 8.04 -9.26 -8.07
CA ILE A 265 6.66 -9.53 -8.48
C ILE A 265 5.70 -8.50 -7.85
N ALA A 266 4.89 -7.85 -8.69
CA ALA A 266 3.71 -7.14 -8.23
C ALA A 266 2.55 -8.14 -8.12
N THR A 267 2.31 -8.65 -6.92
CA THR A 267 1.47 -9.84 -6.75
C THR A 267 -0.01 -9.49 -6.66
N PRO A 268 -0.86 -10.16 -7.46
CA PRO A 268 -2.30 -10.03 -7.32
C PRO A 268 -2.77 -10.35 -5.90
N HIS A 269 -3.63 -9.50 -5.37
CA HIS A 269 -4.28 -9.73 -4.09
C HIS A 269 -5.75 -9.29 -4.16
N ARG A 270 -6.59 -9.85 -3.28
CA ARG A 270 -8.03 -9.53 -3.20
C ARG A 270 -8.51 -9.58 -1.76
N VAL A 271 -9.68 -9.01 -1.50
CA VAL A 271 -10.33 -9.08 -0.19
C VAL A 271 -11.70 -9.72 -0.35
N LEU A 272 -11.89 -10.89 0.27
CA LEU A 272 -13.17 -11.57 0.38
C LEU A 272 -14.12 -10.80 1.32
N PRO A 273 -15.44 -10.89 1.14
CA PRO A 273 -16.40 -10.37 2.10
C PRO A 273 -16.14 -10.98 3.50
N PRO A 274 -15.78 -10.17 4.52
CA PRO A 274 -15.30 -10.68 5.81
C PRO A 274 -16.38 -11.34 6.69
N GLY A 275 -17.67 -11.21 6.35
CA GLY A 275 -18.79 -11.69 7.17
C GLY A 275 -18.99 -10.95 8.50
N GLN A 276 -18.15 -9.97 8.79
CA GLN A 276 -18.21 -9.07 9.94
C GLN A 276 -17.52 -7.74 9.59
N GLU A 277 -17.71 -6.71 10.42
CA GLU A 277 -17.05 -5.42 10.19
C GLU A 277 -15.53 -5.57 10.25
N ARG A 278 -14.82 -5.05 9.24
CA ARG A 278 -13.35 -5.10 9.16
C ARG A 278 -12.79 -3.74 8.77
N HIS A 279 -11.71 -3.34 9.41
CA HIS A 279 -10.97 -2.12 9.09
C HIS A 279 -9.55 -2.47 8.65
N GLN A 280 -8.94 -1.62 7.83
CA GLN A 280 -7.57 -1.80 7.35
C GLN A 280 -6.91 -0.45 7.12
N ILE A 281 -5.62 -0.37 7.36
CA ILE A 281 -4.77 0.71 6.83
C ILE A 281 -3.84 0.08 5.80
N ALA A 282 -3.76 0.68 4.61
CA ALA A 282 -2.71 0.39 3.64
C ALA A 282 -1.91 1.67 3.39
N PHE A 283 -0.59 1.60 3.55
CA PHE A 283 0.33 2.71 3.35
C PHE A 283 1.19 2.45 2.12
N PHE A 284 1.04 3.26 1.09
CA PHE A 284 1.75 3.12 -0.18
C PHE A 284 2.95 4.06 -0.16
N TYR A 285 4.16 3.51 -0.08
CA TYR A 285 5.41 4.27 -0.05
C TYR A 285 6.06 4.27 -1.44
N ASN A 286 6.35 5.46 -1.98
CA ASN A 286 6.74 5.64 -3.37
C ASN A 286 7.86 6.68 -3.52
N PRO A 287 8.62 6.62 -4.64
CA PRO A 287 9.66 7.61 -4.92
C PRO A 287 9.07 9.02 -5.16
N ASN A 288 9.96 9.97 -5.36
CA ASN A 288 9.62 11.30 -5.85
C ASN A 288 8.84 11.21 -7.18
N TRP A 289 8.00 12.20 -7.45
CA TRP A 289 7.09 12.24 -8.59
C TRP A 289 7.74 12.09 -9.97
N ASP A 290 8.96 12.62 -10.11
CA ASP A 290 9.73 12.74 -11.34
C ASP A 290 10.66 11.55 -11.59
N VAL A 291 10.73 10.60 -10.64
CA VAL A 291 11.51 9.37 -10.81
C VAL A 291 10.93 8.54 -11.96
N VAL A 292 11.81 8.08 -12.83
CA VAL A 292 11.48 7.27 -14.00
C VAL A 292 11.78 5.80 -13.70
N SER A 293 10.80 4.92 -13.93
CA SER A 293 10.99 3.47 -13.85
C SER A 293 11.69 2.94 -15.11
N ASP A 294 12.91 3.42 -15.37
CA ASP A 294 13.79 2.85 -16.41
C ASP A 294 14.39 1.54 -15.88
N PRO A 295 14.19 0.39 -16.56
CA PRO A 295 14.65 -0.91 -16.07
C PRO A 295 16.08 -0.89 -15.54
N LEU A 296 16.24 -1.31 -14.28
CA LEU A 296 17.50 -1.22 -13.55
C LEU A 296 18.62 -1.98 -14.28
N PRO A 297 19.88 -1.48 -14.26
CA PRO A 297 20.99 -2.13 -14.94
C PRO A 297 21.24 -3.58 -14.50
N THR A 298 20.91 -3.91 -13.24
CA THR A 298 21.03 -5.27 -12.68
C THR A 298 19.85 -6.19 -13.04
N CYS A 299 18.84 -5.66 -13.73
CA CYS A 299 17.63 -6.36 -14.13
C CYS A 299 17.49 -6.51 -15.66
N VAL A 300 18.48 -6.03 -16.42
CA VAL A 300 18.53 -6.15 -17.88
C VAL A 300 19.87 -6.71 -18.34
N GLY A 301 19.87 -7.37 -19.49
CA GLY A 301 21.09 -7.92 -20.09
C GLY A 301 20.84 -8.42 -21.52
N PRO A 302 21.86 -8.95 -22.20
CA PRO A 302 21.74 -9.46 -23.57
C PRO A 302 20.62 -10.51 -23.72
N ASP A 303 20.42 -11.36 -22.71
CA ASP A 303 19.41 -12.41 -22.69
C ASP A 303 18.11 -12.00 -21.97
N ASN A 304 18.05 -10.79 -21.40
CA ASN A 304 16.88 -10.22 -20.74
C ASN A 304 16.73 -8.73 -21.10
N PRO A 305 16.32 -8.39 -22.33
CA PRO A 305 16.15 -7.00 -22.73
C PRO A 305 15.04 -6.30 -21.92
N PRO A 306 14.99 -4.96 -21.91
CA PRO A 306 13.88 -4.21 -21.33
C PRO A 306 12.52 -4.68 -21.86
N ARG A 307 11.63 -5.10 -20.96
CA ARG A 307 10.27 -5.59 -21.26
C ARG A 307 9.22 -4.49 -21.18
N PHE A 308 9.54 -3.40 -20.49
CA PHE A 308 8.62 -2.30 -20.20
C PHE A 308 9.17 -0.98 -20.73
N LYS A 309 8.24 -0.07 -21.07
CA LYS A 309 8.59 1.30 -21.44
C LYS A 309 8.82 2.13 -20.17
N PRO A 310 9.91 2.91 -20.08
CA PRO A 310 10.13 3.82 -18.97
C PRO A 310 8.99 4.85 -18.83
N MET A 311 8.62 5.16 -17.59
CA MET A 311 7.54 6.10 -17.26
C MET A 311 7.85 6.83 -15.96
N GLN A 312 7.50 8.12 -15.88
CA GLN A 312 7.61 8.87 -14.63
C GLN A 312 6.57 8.37 -13.62
N TYR A 313 6.91 8.35 -12.33
CA TYR A 313 6.00 7.88 -11.28
C TYR A 313 4.66 8.63 -11.27
N LEU A 314 4.67 9.95 -11.43
CA LEU A 314 3.43 10.74 -11.51
C LEU A 314 2.54 10.31 -12.69
N GLU A 315 3.13 10.06 -13.87
CA GLU A 315 2.39 9.59 -15.04
C GLU A 315 1.81 8.20 -14.80
N HIS A 316 2.62 7.30 -14.23
CA HIS A 316 2.20 5.94 -13.87
C HIS A 316 1.01 5.95 -12.91
N TYR A 317 1.08 6.76 -11.86
CA TYR A 317 0.02 6.86 -10.86
C TYR A 317 -1.24 7.55 -11.40
N CYS A 318 -1.11 8.59 -12.24
CA CYS A 318 -2.24 9.19 -12.95
C CYS A 318 -2.97 8.16 -13.81
N ASN A 319 -2.26 7.38 -14.64
CA ASN A 319 -2.85 6.35 -15.48
C ASN A 319 -3.67 5.34 -14.66
N TYR A 320 -3.13 4.91 -13.53
CA TYR A 320 -3.84 4.00 -12.62
C TYR A 320 -5.12 4.61 -12.03
N VAL A 321 -5.05 5.83 -11.50
CA VAL A 321 -6.21 6.48 -10.89
C VAL A 321 -7.26 6.80 -11.94
N ASP A 322 -6.84 7.28 -13.11
CA ASP A 322 -7.74 7.63 -14.20
C ASP A 322 -8.48 6.43 -14.77
N GLY A 323 -7.86 5.25 -14.75
CA GLY A 323 -8.45 3.99 -15.19
C GLY A 323 -9.41 3.32 -14.19
N ASN A 324 -9.25 3.56 -12.88
CA ASN A 324 -9.97 2.81 -11.84
C ASN A 324 -10.94 3.64 -10.99
N TYR A 325 -10.95 4.97 -11.17
CA TYR A 325 -11.87 5.87 -10.49
C TYR A 325 -12.63 6.72 -11.49
N THR A 326 -13.89 7.04 -11.17
CA THR A 326 -14.71 7.96 -11.93
C THR A 326 -14.25 9.41 -11.72
N ARG A 327 -14.70 10.36 -12.54
CA ARG A 327 -14.23 11.76 -12.47
C ARG A 327 -14.58 12.41 -11.13
N VAL A 328 -15.77 12.13 -10.61
CA VAL A 328 -16.21 12.64 -9.30
C VAL A 328 -15.43 12.06 -8.11
N LEU A 329 -14.60 11.04 -8.36
CA LEU A 329 -13.68 10.42 -7.40
C LEU A 329 -12.22 10.79 -7.68
N GLY A 330 -12.00 11.76 -8.56
CA GLY A 330 -10.69 12.24 -8.94
C GLY A 330 -9.98 11.37 -9.97
N GLY A 331 -10.68 10.48 -10.69
CA GLY A 331 -10.18 9.79 -11.89
C GLY A 331 -10.51 10.54 -13.17
N GLY A 332 -10.49 9.86 -14.33
CA GLY A 332 -10.49 10.54 -15.63
C GLY A 332 -11.21 9.81 -16.76
N THR A 333 -11.11 8.47 -16.80
CA THR A 333 -11.58 7.67 -17.95
C THR A 333 -12.83 6.83 -17.67
N LEU A 334 -13.15 6.54 -16.41
CA LEU A 334 -14.39 5.85 -16.07
C LEU A 334 -15.59 6.79 -16.19
N ASP A 335 -16.63 6.28 -16.85
CA ASP A 335 -17.91 6.96 -17.05
C ASP A 335 -18.71 6.99 -15.73
N ASP A 336 -19.04 8.20 -15.27
CA ASP A 336 -19.81 8.44 -14.04
C ASP A 336 -21.25 7.88 -14.13
N ASP A 337 -21.81 7.76 -15.34
CA ASP A 337 -23.17 7.26 -15.56
C ASP A 337 -23.23 5.72 -15.61
N LYS A 338 -22.08 5.07 -15.83
CA LYS A 338 -21.95 3.60 -15.92
C LYS A 338 -21.50 2.98 -14.60
N TYR A 339 -20.70 3.69 -13.80
CA TYR A 339 -20.01 3.16 -12.62
C TYR A 339 -20.17 4.03 -11.40
#